data_AF-A0A2L0X2T7-F1
#
_entry.id   AF-A0A2L0X2T7-F1
#
_cell.length_a   1.000
_cell.length_b   1.000
_cell.length_c   1.000
_cell.angle_alpha   90.00
_cell.angle_beta   90.00
_cell.angle_gamma   90.00
#
_symmetry.space_group_name_H-M   'P 1'
#
loop_
_entity.id
_entity.type
_entity.pdbx_description
1 polymer ?
#
loop_
_entity_poly.entity_id
_entity_poly.type
_entity_poly.pdbx_seq_one_letter_code
_entity_poly.pdbx_strand_id
1 'polypeptide(L)'
;MMGFLERLMGRHSGGHHGGGSEHGRRGGHHDGGGSYGYGNPLPPQSPAGVHCPNCGTVSAQGARFCQQCGSSLAPAPCSRCGTLLPRDAKFCGSCGNAAK
;
A
#
# COMPACT_ATOMS: atom_id res chain seq x y z
N MET A 1 -31.65 14.83 -34.05
CA MET A 1 -31.23 15.10 -35.45
C MET A 1 -30.46 13.89 -35.95
N MET A 2 -31.07 13.09 -36.82
CA MET A 2 -30.39 12.03 -37.57
C MET A 2 -29.35 12.63 -38.52
N GLY A 3 -28.19 11.95 -38.64
CA GLY A 3 -27.48 11.74 -39.91
C GLY A 3 -27.10 12.96 -40.77
N PHE A 4 -25.99 13.63 -40.43
CA PHE A 4 -25.29 14.50 -41.40
C PHE A 4 -23.75 14.40 -41.44
N LEU A 5 -23.09 13.60 -40.58
CA LEU A 5 -21.69 13.19 -40.83
C LEU A 5 -21.47 11.68 -40.76
N GLU A 6 -22.55 10.94 -41.01
CA GLU A 6 -22.43 9.70 -41.75
C GLU A 6 -21.66 9.99 -43.06
N ARG A 7 -20.58 9.24 -43.30
CA ARG A 7 -20.14 8.85 -44.65
C ARG A 7 -19.33 9.88 -45.44
N LEU A 8 -18.29 10.47 -44.84
CA LEU A 8 -17.20 11.07 -45.62
C LEU A 8 -16.13 10.03 -46.01
N MET A 9 -16.51 9.13 -46.91
CA MET A 9 -15.59 8.30 -47.70
C MET A 9 -14.80 7.27 -46.86
N GLY A 10 -15.20 6.00 -46.76
CA GLY A 10 -15.33 5.16 -47.94
C GLY A 10 -14.00 5.09 -48.69
N ARG A 11 -13.37 3.89 -48.69
CA ARG A 11 -12.21 3.46 -49.53
C ARG A 11 -10.88 3.78 -48.83
N HIS A 12 -10.12 2.81 -48.31
CA HIS A 12 -9.42 1.74 -49.02
C HIS A 12 -9.43 0.45 -48.14
N SER A 13 -9.98 -0.69 -48.53
CA SER A 13 -9.69 -1.50 -49.72
C SER A 13 -8.19 -1.81 -49.85
N GLY A 14 -7.77 -2.98 -49.34
CA GLY A 14 -6.51 -3.63 -49.71
C GLY A 14 -5.71 -4.11 -48.49
N GLY A 15 -5.41 -5.39 -48.31
CA GLY A 15 -5.57 -6.50 -49.22
C GLY A 15 -5.34 -7.83 -48.52
N HIS A 16 -6.00 -8.84 -49.07
CA HIS A 16 -5.71 -10.24 -48.88
C HIS A 16 -4.31 -10.56 -49.38
N HIS A 17 -3.48 -11.20 -48.57
CA HIS A 17 -2.49 -12.14 -49.08
C HIS A 17 -2.67 -13.46 -48.34
N GLY A 18 -3.40 -14.36 -48.99
CA GLY A 18 -3.23 -15.79 -48.79
C GLY A 18 -1.94 -16.27 -49.45
N GLY A 19 -1.48 -17.41 -48.98
CA GLY A 19 -0.28 -18.11 -49.44
C GLY A 19 0.53 -18.51 -48.21
N GLY A 20 0.71 -19.78 -47.88
CA GLY A 20 0.40 -21.05 -48.50
C GLY A 20 1.10 -22.11 -47.66
N SER A 21 1.08 -23.34 -48.14
CA SER A 21 1.94 -24.45 -47.73
C SER A 21 1.49 -25.24 -46.49
N GLU A 22 0.64 -26.22 -46.78
CA GLU A 22 0.57 -27.50 -46.10
C GLU A 22 1.95 -27.99 -45.66
N HIS A 23 2.20 -27.95 -44.36
CA HIS A 23 3.24 -28.77 -43.75
C HIS A 23 2.72 -29.40 -42.47
N GLY A 24 2.34 -30.67 -42.60
CA GLY A 24 2.65 -31.72 -41.63
C GLY A 24 2.02 -31.60 -40.25
N ARG A 25 1.02 -32.45 -39.99
CA ARG A 25 0.76 -32.93 -38.64
C ARG A 25 2.02 -33.58 -38.07
N ARG A 26 2.70 -32.92 -37.14
CA ARG A 26 3.49 -33.58 -36.09
C ARG A 26 3.53 -32.68 -34.86
N GLY A 27 3.07 -33.23 -33.74
CA GLY A 27 2.76 -32.49 -32.52
C GLY A 27 3.95 -31.78 -31.89
N GLY A 28 3.59 -30.73 -31.15
CA GLY A 28 4.38 -30.11 -30.11
C GLY A 28 3.40 -29.65 -29.04
N HIS A 29 3.35 -30.37 -27.91
CA HIS A 29 2.80 -29.83 -26.70
C HIS A 29 3.79 -28.78 -26.23
N HIS A 30 3.43 -27.51 -26.38
CA HIS A 30 4.21 -26.42 -25.80
C HIS A 30 3.78 -26.28 -24.35
N ASP A 31 4.68 -26.69 -23.48
CA ASP A 31 4.75 -26.41 -22.06
C ASP A 31 4.83 -24.89 -21.87
N GLY A 32 3.73 -24.28 -21.45
CA GLY A 32 3.59 -22.84 -21.26
C GLY A 32 3.01 -22.51 -19.90
N GLY A 33 3.62 -23.06 -18.84
CA GLY A 33 3.37 -22.61 -17.47
C GLY A 33 3.74 -21.13 -17.35
N GLY A 34 2.75 -20.30 -17.07
CA GLY A 34 2.90 -18.86 -16.94
C GLY A 34 1.73 -18.29 -16.17
N SER A 35 1.75 -18.56 -14.87
CA SER A 35 0.96 -17.95 -13.80
C SER A 35 0.21 -16.67 -14.22
N TYR A 36 -1.12 -16.75 -14.23
CA TYR A 36 -1.95 -15.58 -13.95
C TYR A 36 -1.45 -15.02 -12.62
N GLY A 37 -0.60 -13.99 -12.69
CA GLY A 37 -0.09 -13.29 -11.52
C GLY A 37 -1.23 -12.53 -10.86
N TYR A 38 -2.07 -13.25 -10.10
CA TYR A 38 -2.97 -12.62 -9.14
C TYR A 38 -2.14 -11.73 -8.24
N GLY A 39 -2.70 -10.53 -8.05
CA GLY A 39 -2.12 -9.36 -7.43
C GLY A 39 -1.12 -9.66 -6.34
N ASN A 40 -0.04 -8.87 -6.37
CA ASN A 40 0.68 -8.55 -5.15
C ASN A 40 -0.36 -8.35 -4.03
N PRO A 41 -0.44 -9.22 -3.01
CA PRO A 41 -1.27 -8.90 -1.87
C PRO A 41 -0.73 -7.58 -1.35
N LEU A 42 -1.61 -6.59 -1.17
CA LEU A 42 -1.21 -5.39 -0.44
C LEU A 42 -0.49 -5.91 0.82
N PRO A 43 0.72 -5.39 1.13
CA PRO A 43 1.40 -5.80 2.35
C PRO A 43 0.34 -5.73 3.45
N PRO A 44 0.20 -6.76 4.30
CA PRO A 44 -0.75 -6.68 5.40
C PRO A 44 -0.43 -5.37 6.09
N GLN A 45 -1.36 -4.43 5.98
CA GLN A 45 -1.35 -3.19 6.71
C GLN A 45 -1.64 -3.63 8.15
N SER A 46 -0.62 -4.25 8.74
CA SER A 46 -0.54 -4.54 10.14
C SER A 46 -0.81 -3.19 10.75
N PRO A 47 -1.93 -3.02 11.48
CA PRO A 47 -2.10 -1.79 12.23
C PRO A 47 -0.93 -1.84 13.20
N ALA A 48 0.18 -1.19 12.84
CA ALA A 48 1.41 -1.24 13.62
C ALA A 48 1.18 -0.32 14.82
N GLY A 49 0.21 -0.70 15.63
CA GLY A 49 -0.27 0.00 16.78
C GLY A 49 0.80 0.03 17.85
N VAL A 50 0.63 0.97 18.77
CA VAL A 50 1.55 1.14 19.88
C VAL A 50 1.04 0.30 21.05
N HIS A 51 1.90 -0.50 21.65
CA HIS A 51 1.54 -1.19 22.88
C HIS A 51 1.52 -0.19 24.03
N CYS A 52 0.46 -0.23 24.84
CA CYS A 52 0.39 0.55 26.05
C CYS A 52 1.38 -0.02 27.08
N PRO A 53 2.31 0.78 27.63
CA PRO A 53 3.24 0.30 28.66
C PRO A 53 2.55 0.02 29.99
N ASN A 54 1.35 0.55 30.21
CA ASN A 54 0.61 0.38 31.46
C ASN A 54 -0.26 -0.89 31.47
N CYS A 55 -0.97 -1.20 30.39
CA CYS A 55 -1.91 -2.32 30.33
C CYS A 55 -1.61 -3.35 29.22
N GLY A 56 -0.60 -3.12 28.37
CA GLY A 56 -0.20 -4.02 27.28
C GLY A 56 -1.08 -3.95 26.02
N THR A 57 -2.25 -3.29 26.08
CA THR A 57 -3.19 -3.19 24.95
C THR A 57 -2.58 -2.43 23.77
N VAL A 58 -2.78 -2.96 22.56
CA VAL A 58 -2.44 -2.28 21.31
C VAL A 58 -3.42 -1.13 21.05
N SER A 59 -2.90 0.09 20.90
CA SER A 59 -3.64 1.28 20.49
C SER A 59 -3.28 1.70 19.08
N ALA A 60 -4.17 2.43 18.39
CA ALA A 60 -3.94 2.88 17.02
C ALA A 60 -2.63 3.69 16.87
N GLN A 61 -2.05 3.64 15.67
CA GLN A 61 -0.91 4.49 15.33
C GLN A 61 -1.28 5.96 15.51
N GLY A 62 -0.44 6.71 16.25
CA GLY A 62 -0.71 8.11 16.56
C GLY A 62 -1.72 8.36 17.68
N ALA A 63 -2.25 7.32 18.33
CA ALA A 63 -3.09 7.50 19.51
C ALA A 63 -2.36 8.30 20.60
N ARG A 64 -3.05 9.32 21.14
CA ARG A 64 -2.55 10.17 22.24
C ARG A 64 -2.77 9.53 23.61
N PHE A 65 -3.82 8.71 23.73
CA PHE A 65 -4.20 8.00 24.95
C PHE A 65 -4.60 6.56 24.63
N CYS A 66 -4.36 5.65 25.57
CA CYS A 66 -4.80 4.27 25.46
C CYS A 66 -6.33 4.18 25.53
N GLN A 67 -6.95 3.48 24.57
CA GLN A 67 -8.40 3.29 24.50
C GLN A 67 -8.95 2.31 25.56
N GLN A 68 -8.08 1.70 26.38
CA GLN A 68 -8.48 0.79 27.45
C GLN A 68 -8.25 1.38 28.84
N CYS A 69 -7.05 1.88 29.12
CA CYS A 69 -6.71 2.40 30.45
C CYS A 69 -6.58 3.93 30.52
N GLY A 70 -6.66 4.65 29.40
CA GLY A 70 -6.52 6.11 29.36
C GLY A 70 -5.09 6.64 29.53
N SER A 71 -4.08 5.77 29.68
CA SER A 71 -2.68 6.18 29.83
C SER A 71 -2.20 6.99 28.62
N SER A 72 -1.43 8.06 28.87
CA SER A 72 -0.85 8.86 27.80
C SER A 72 0.09 8.01 26.97
N LEU A 73 -0.17 7.99 25.68
CA LEU A 73 0.73 7.42 24.71
C LEU A 73 1.47 8.57 24.03
N ALA A 74 1.01 9.81 23.92
CA ALA A 74 1.74 10.83 23.13
C ALA A 74 3.12 11.21 23.72
N PRO A 75 4.11 11.57 22.87
CA PRO A 75 5.31 12.29 23.31
C PRO A 75 4.92 13.61 23.99
N ALA A 76 5.54 13.93 25.12
CA ALA A 76 5.27 15.14 25.90
C ALA A 76 6.47 16.08 25.89
N PRO A 77 6.27 17.41 25.87
CA PRO A 77 7.38 18.36 25.99
C PRO A 77 7.95 18.39 27.42
N CYS A 78 9.24 18.64 27.53
CA CYS A 78 9.91 18.76 28.82
C CYS A 78 9.39 19.98 29.57
N SER A 79 8.96 19.80 30.82
CA SER A 79 8.50 20.91 31.66
C SER A 79 9.59 21.94 31.96
N ARG A 80 10.87 21.61 31.77
CA ARG A 80 12.00 22.52 32.01
C ARG A 80 12.45 23.26 30.75
N CYS A 81 12.61 22.54 29.64
CA CYS A 81 13.26 23.08 28.43
C CYS A 81 12.40 22.98 27.16
N GLY A 82 11.21 22.39 27.22
CA GLY A 82 10.31 22.26 26.08
C GLY A 82 10.64 21.17 25.05
N THR A 83 11.82 20.53 25.13
CA THR A 83 12.19 19.43 24.20
C THR A 83 11.18 18.29 24.27
N LEU A 84 10.77 17.74 23.13
CA LEU A 84 9.91 16.56 23.07
C LEU A 84 10.60 15.35 23.70
N LEU A 85 10.00 14.77 24.73
CA LEU A 85 10.43 13.51 25.33
C LEU A 85 9.77 12.33 24.62
N PRO A 86 10.54 11.25 24.37
CA PRO A 86 9.98 9.94 24.05
C PRO A 86 8.95 9.49 25.10
N ARG A 87 8.00 8.65 24.69
CA ARG A 87 6.93 8.10 25.56
C ARG A 87 7.48 7.37 26.80
N ASP A 88 8.64 6.75 26.67
CA ASP A 88 9.28 5.94 27.72
C ASP A 88 10.51 6.63 28.37
N ALA A 89 10.73 7.91 28.05
CA ALA A 89 11.88 8.62 28.62
C ALA A 89 11.67 8.86 30.11
N LYS A 90 12.60 8.38 30.95
CA LYS A 90 12.64 8.67 32.39
C LYS A 90 13.25 10.05 32.68
N PHE A 91 14.12 10.52 31.78
CA PHE A 91 14.83 11.79 31.86
C PHE A 91 14.87 12.46 30.49
N CYS A 92 14.99 13.79 30.48
CA CYS A 92 15.17 14.57 29.27
C CYS A 92 16.61 14.45 28.76
N GLY A 93 16.78 13.93 27.53
CA GLY A 93 18.11 13.82 26.88
C GLY A 93 18.78 15.17 26.55
N SER A 94 18.02 16.28 26.51
CA SER A 94 18.60 17.61 26.27
C SER A 94 19.05 18.34 27.53
N CYS A 95 18.30 18.22 28.65
CA CYS A 95 18.59 19.02 29.86
C CYS A 95 18.80 18.21 31.14
N GLY A 96 18.67 16.87 31.07
CA GLY A 96 18.88 15.95 32.20
C GLY A 96 17.78 15.95 33.26
N ASN A 97 16.75 16.79 33.15
CA ASN A 97 15.68 16.85 34.14
C ASN A 97 14.75 15.63 34.04
N ALA A 98 14.09 15.26 35.13
CA ALA A 98 13.15 14.13 35.16
C ALA A 98 11.99 14.36 34.18
N ALA A 99 11.62 13.30 33.46
CA ALA A 99 10.37 13.27 32.73
C ALA A 99 9.22 13.28 33.74
N LYS A 100 8.25 14.18 33.55
CA LYS A 100 7.16 14.42 34.48
C LYS A 100 5.84 13.97 33.87
#